data_AF-A0A6N9Z521-F1
#
_entry.id   AF-A0A6N9Z521-F1
#
_cell.length_a   1.000
_cell.length_b   1.000
_cell.length_c   1.000
_cell.angle_alpha   90.00
_cell.angle_beta   90.00
_cell.angle_gamma   90.00
#
_symmetry.space_group_name_H-M   'P 1'
#
loop_
_entity.id
_entity.type
_entity.pdbx_description
1 polymer ?
#
loop_
_entity_poly.entity_id
_entity_poly.type
_entity_poly.pdbx_seq_one_letter_code
_entity_poly.pdbx_strand_id
1 'polypeptide(L)'
;MDQEVSYAESVISRNVKLLLAAQGKSQSSLATAMGIRGATMTNKIKGRIAWSVADLVRAADFLGTSANALMDDTMLKQLQGMGNKKASENSEASNKLLRLGLNQRPSD
;
A
#
# COMPACT_ATOMS: atom_id res chain seq x y z
N MET A 1 -4.48 14.19 -14.64
CA MET A 1 -3.02 14.30 -14.44
C MET A 1 -2.65 13.99 -13.01
N ASP A 2 -3.14 14.71 -11.99
CA ASP A 2 -2.73 14.50 -10.59
C ASP A 2 -3.00 13.09 -10.04
N GLN A 3 -4.08 12.44 -10.49
CA GLN A 3 -4.42 11.09 -10.04
C GLN A 3 -3.51 10.00 -10.62
N GLU A 4 -3.02 10.17 -11.85
CA GLU A 4 -2.07 9.24 -12.48
C GLU A 4 -0.69 9.36 -11.84
N VAL A 5 -0.25 10.60 -11.55
CA VAL A 5 1.00 10.86 -10.84
C VAL A 5 0.94 10.26 -9.44
N SER A 6 -0.14 10.52 -8.69
CA SER A 6 -0.35 9.95 -7.35
C SER A 6 -0.39 8.42 -7.38
N TYR A 7 -1.02 7.82 -8.40
CA TYR A 7 -1.00 6.37 -8.60
C TYR A 7 0.42 5.84 -8.81
N ALA A 8 1.20 6.43 -9.71
CA ALA A 8 2.58 6.03 -9.97
C ALA A 8 3.47 6.15 -8.71
N GLU A 9 3.35 7.24 -7.96
CA GLU A 9 4.08 7.43 -6.70
C GLU A 9 3.68 6.42 -5.62
N SER A 10 2.41 6.00 -5.60
CA SER A 10 1.93 4.94 -4.70
C SER A 10 2.52 3.56 -5.07
N VAL A 11 2.65 3.27 -6.37
CA VAL A 11 3.28 2.04 -6.89
C VAL A 11 4.74 2.00 -6.46
N ILE A 12 5.49 3.09 -6.69
CA ILE A 12 6.89 3.22 -6.27
C ILE A 12 7.03 2.98 -4.76
N SER A 13 6.22 3.67 -3.96
CA SER A 13 6.27 3.58 -2.49
C SER A 13 5.97 2.16 -1.98
N ARG A 14 5.04 1.46 -2.63
CA ARG A 14 4.69 0.07 -2.32
C ARG A 14 5.81 -0.90 -2.71
N ASN A 15 6.36 -0.77 -3.91
CA ASN A 15 7.39 -1.65 -4.42
C ASN A 15 8.68 -1.51 -3.61
N VAL A 16 9.06 -0.28 -3.24
CA VAL A 16 10.19 -0.03 -2.32
C VAL A 16 9.95 -0.71 -0.96
N LYS A 17 8.76 -0.57 -0.36
CA LYS A 17 8.43 -1.26 0.91
C LYS A 17 8.55 -2.78 0.81
N LEU A 18 8.03 -3.36 -0.27
CA LEU A 18 8.05 -4.82 -0.47
C LEU A 18 9.47 -5.34 -0.64
N LEU A 19 10.30 -4.67 -1.45
CA LEU A 19 11.68 -5.07 -1.65
C LEU A 19 12.53 -4.90 -0.39
N LEU A 20 12.31 -3.83 0.38
CA LEU A 20 12.95 -3.65 1.68
C LEU A 20 12.60 -4.81 2.62
N ALA A 21 11.32 -5.15 2.74
CA ALA A 21 10.87 -6.24 3.60
C ALA A 21 11.43 -7.60 3.15
N ALA A 22 11.39 -7.89 1.84
CA ALA A 22 11.94 -9.12 1.28
C ALA A 22 13.45 -9.28 1.50
N GLN A 23 14.19 -8.16 1.57
CA GLN A 23 15.63 -8.14 1.79
C GLN A 23 16.01 -7.95 3.27
N GLY A 24 15.06 -7.84 4.19
CA GLY A 24 15.32 -7.54 5.60
C GLY A 24 15.97 -6.16 5.83
N LYS A 25 15.81 -5.22 4.89
CA LYS A 25 16.37 -3.87 4.95
C LYS A 25 15.36 -2.88 5.53
N SER A 26 15.84 -1.85 6.23
CA SER A 26 14.99 -0.83 6.84
C SER A 26 14.81 0.39 5.93
N GLN A 27 13.78 1.19 6.20
CA GLN A 27 13.64 2.52 5.57
C GLN A 27 14.78 3.46 5.98
N SER A 28 15.32 3.30 7.19
CA SER A 28 16.45 4.11 7.65
C SER A 28 17.72 3.81 6.85
N SER A 29 18.01 2.55 6.51
CA SER A 29 19.19 2.23 5.69
C SER A 29 19.06 2.75 4.27
N LEU A 30 17.86 2.69 3.67
CA LEU A 30 17.59 3.32 2.38
C LEU A 30 17.74 4.85 2.46
N ALA A 31 17.24 5.49 3.54
CA ALA A 31 17.41 6.93 3.73
C ALA A 31 18.89 7.33 3.78
N THR A 32 19.70 6.58 4.54
CA THR A 32 21.15 6.75 4.61
C THR A 32 21.79 6.59 3.24
N ALA A 33 21.46 5.53 2.49
CA ALA A 33 22.00 5.29 1.15
C ALA A 33 21.64 6.39 0.15
N MET A 34 20.45 6.99 0.29
CA MET A 34 20.01 8.11 -0.55
C MET A 34 20.55 9.47 -0.09
N GLY A 35 21.27 9.53 1.03
CA GLY A 35 21.77 10.78 1.61
C GLY A 35 20.67 11.70 2.13
N ILE A 36 19.51 11.16 2.51
CA ILE A 36 18.36 11.93 3.01
C ILE A 36 18.03 11.60 4.46
N ARG A 37 17.32 12.50 5.13
CA ARG A 37 16.84 12.27 6.51
C ARG A 37 15.74 11.19 6.53
N GLY A 38 15.68 10.42 7.61
CA GLY A 38 14.64 9.41 7.82
C GLY A 38 13.21 9.97 7.80
N ALA A 39 13.01 11.22 8.24
CA ALA A 39 11.73 11.92 8.12
C ALA A 39 11.32 12.16 6.65
N THR A 40 12.27 12.54 5.80
CA THR A 40 12.06 12.71 4.35
C THR A 40 11.68 11.37 3.71
N MET A 41 12.39 10.30 4.04
CA MET A 41 12.06 8.95 3.58
C MET A 41 10.65 8.54 4.01
N THR A 42 10.29 8.72 5.28
CA THR A 42 8.94 8.43 5.79
C THR A 42 7.87 9.19 5.00
N ASN A 43 8.10 10.46 4.71
CA ASN A 43 7.14 11.29 3.97
C ASN A 43 7.04 10.90 2.49
N LYS A 44 8.13 10.48 1.85
CA LYS A 44 8.10 9.89 0.49
C LYS A 44 7.24 8.61 0.47
N ILE A 45 7.51 7.71 1.41
CA ILE A 45 6.80 6.43 1.54
C ILE A 45 5.31 6.59 1.87
N LYS A 46 4.91 7.72 2.46
CA LYS A 46 3.52 8.11 2.75
C LYS A 46 2.87 8.91 1.61
N GLY A 47 3.58 9.20 0.51
CA GLY A 47 3.06 9.98 -0.61
C GLY A 47 2.90 11.48 -0.33
N ARG A 48 3.62 12.02 0.66
CA ARG A 48 3.61 13.47 0.99
C ARG A 48 4.73 14.24 0.32
N ILE A 49 5.76 13.54 -0.13
CA ILE A 49 6.89 14.10 -0.87
C ILE A 49 7.00 13.29 -2.14
N ALA A 50 6.99 13.99 -3.27
CA ALA A 50 7.08 13.41 -4.59
C ALA A 50 8.36 12.58 -4.78
N TRP A 51 8.29 11.58 -5.64
CA TRP A 51 9.45 10.80 -6.06
C TRP A 51 10.10 11.46 -7.28
N SER A 52 11.39 11.81 -7.18
CA SER A 52 12.15 12.26 -8.33
C SER A 52 12.78 11.07 -9.07
N VAL A 53 13.14 11.26 -10.34
CA VAL A 53 13.90 10.24 -11.11
C VAL A 53 15.20 9.88 -10.40
N ALA A 54 15.89 10.85 -9.79
CA ALA A 54 17.11 10.59 -9.02
C ALA A 54 16.84 9.69 -7.80
N ASP A 55 15.69 9.84 -7.15
CA ASP A 55 15.30 8.97 -6.04
C ASP A 55 15.08 7.53 -6.51
N LEU A 56 14.43 7.34 -7.67
CA LEU A 56 14.22 6.00 -8.23
C LEU A 56 15.55 5.32 -8.56
N VAL A 57 16.49 6.04 -9.20
CA VAL A 57 17.80 5.47 -9.56
C VAL A 57 18.56 5.04 -8.31
N ARG A 58 18.63 5.89 -7.28
CA ARG A 58 19.34 5.56 -6.02
C ARG A 58 18.66 4.44 -5.24
N ALA A 59 17.33 4.42 -5.20
CA ALA A 59 16.59 3.35 -4.54
C ALA A 59 16.77 2.01 -5.29
N ALA A 60 16.76 2.04 -6.62
CA ALA A 60 16.97 0.87 -7.46
C ALA A 60 18.37 0.28 -7.25
N ASP A 61 19.40 1.12 -7.24
CA ASP A 61 20.78 0.74 -6.95
C ASP A 61 20.89 0.08 -5.55
N PHE A 62 20.36 0.73 -4.51
CA PHE A 62 20.37 0.19 -3.15
C PHE A 62 19.62 -1.15 -3.01
N LEU A 63 18.54 -1.33 -3.78
CA LEU A 63 17.70 -2.52 -3.75
C LEU A 63 18.16 -3.61 -4.73
N GLY A 64 19.20 -3.36 -5.54
CA GLY A 64 19.68 -4.30 -6.56
C GLY A 64 18.64 -4.59 -7.64
N THR A 65 17.88 -3.58 -8.06
CA THR A 65 16.81 -3.69 -9.06
C THR A 65 16.90 -2.56 -10.10
N SER A 66 15.91 -2.42 -10.97
CA SER A 66 15.83 -1.33 -11.97
C SER A 66 14.76 -0.30 -11.60
N ALA A 67 14.92 0.93 -12.11
CA ALA A 67 13.91 1.98 -11.97
C ALA A 67 12.56 1.55 -12.55
N ASN A 68 12.57 0.83 -13.67
CA ASN A 68 11.37 0.25 -14.29
C ASN A 68 10.65 -0.72 -13.35
N ALA A 69 11.37 -1.60 -12.67
CA ALA A 69 10.77 -2.53 -11.72
C ALA A 69 10.13 -1.82 -10.52
N LEU A 70 10.67 -0.67 -10.09
CA LEU A 70 10.05 0.14 -9.04
C LEU A 70 8.75 0.79 -9.50
N MET A 71 8.60 1.10 -10.79
CA MET A 71 7.39 1.68 -11.38
C MET A 71 6.37 0.63 -11.85
N ASP A 72 6.72 -0.66 -11.84
CA ASP A 72 5.84 -1.73 -12.33
C ASP A 72 4.62 -1.91 -11.42
N ASP A 73 3.44 -1.69 -12.00
CA ASP A 73 2.15 -1.77 -11.33
C ASP A 73 1.43 -3.13 -11.55
N THR A 74 2.07 -4.07 -12.24
CA THR A 74 1.50 -5.38 -12.57
C THR A 74 0.96 -6.10 -11.33
N MET A 75 1.74 -6.13 -10.24
CA MET A 75 1.31 -6.75 -8.98
C MET A 75 0.12 -6.02 -8.33
N LEU A 76 0.07 -4.69 -8.45
CA LEU A 76 -1.03 -3.89 -7.88
C LEU A 76 -2.33 -4.14 -8.67
N LYS A 77 -2.25 -4.17 -10.00
CA LYS A 77 -3.37 -4.50 -10.89
C LYS A 77 -3.90 -5.91 -10.64
N GLN A 78 -3.00 -6.90 -10.45
CA GLN A 78 -3.40 -8.27 -10.10
C GLN A 78 -4.15 -8.33 -8.76
N LEU A 79 -3.67 -7.63 -7.73
CA LEU A 79 -4.32 -7.60 -6.42
C LEU A 79 -5.70 -6.92 -6.46
N GLN A 80 -5.84 -5.83 -7.21
CA GLN A 80 -7.12 -5.15 -7.41
C GLN A 80 -8.13 -6.04 -8.17
N GLY A 81 -7.67 -6.79 -9.17
CA GLY A 81 -8.49 -7.75 -9.90
C GLY A 81 -9.01 -8.93 -9.04
N MET A 82 -8.32 -9.26 -7.94
CA MET A 82 -8.75 -10.28 -6.98
C MET A 82 -9.76 -9.73 -5.95
N GLY A 83 -9.67 -8.44 -5.57
CA GLY A 83 -10.53 -7.80 -4.57
C GLY A 83 -11.99 -7.60 -5.01
N ASN A 84 -12.25 -7.48 -6.32
CA ASN A 84 -13.60 -7.20 -6.83
C ASN A 84 -14.51 -8.44 -6.99
N LYS A 85 -14.05 -9.66 -6.64
CA LYS A 85 -14.83 -10.90 -6.83
C LYS A 85 -15.53 -11.46 -5.57
N LYS A 86 -15.45 -10.82 -4.40
CA LYS A 86 -16.05 -11.36 -3.15
C LYS A 86 -16.67 -10.32 -2.21
N ALA A 87 -17.63 -9.54 -2.68
CA ALA A 87 -18.46 -8.71 -1.79
C ALA A 87 -19.87 -8.41 -2.33
N SER A 88 -20.57 -9.41 -2.91
CA SER A 88 -21.99 -9.25 -3.29
C SER A 88 -22.97 -10.18 -2.57
N GLU A 89 -22.51 -11.13 -1.76
CA GLU A 89 -23.41 -12.10 -1.11
C GLU A 89 -23.16 -12.17 0.39
N ASN A 90 -23.57 -11.16 1.15
CA ASN A 90 -23.90 -11.37 2.56
C ASN A 90 -24.86 -10.33 3.18
N SER A 91 -25.75 -9.73 2.39
CA SER A 91 -26.69 -8.72 2.91
C SER A 91 -27.94 -9.33 3.60
N GLU A 92 -28.16 -10.64 3.55
CA GLU A 92 -29.36 -11.27 4.13
C GLU A 92 -29.15 -11.90 5.52
N ALA A 93 -27.92 -12.30 5.88
CA ALA A 93 -27.65 -12.95 7.17
C ALA A 93 -27.77 -11.98 8.37
N SER A 94 -27.45 -10.71 8.17
CA SER A 94 -27.47 -9.71 9.24
C SER A 94 -28.90 -9.34 9.69
N ASN A 95 -29.90 -9.48 8.83
CA ASN A 95 -31.30 -9.15 9.16
C ASN A 95 -32.03 -10.25 9.95
N LYS A 96 -31.54 -11.50 9.94
CA LYS A 96 -32.15 -12.59 10.74
C LYS A 96 -31.74 -12.54 12.21
N LEU A 97 -30.50 -12.14 12.52
CA LEU A 97 -30.01 -12.03 13.90
C LEU A 97 -30.71 -10.93 14.71
N LEU A 98 -31.10 -9.83 14.06
CA LEU A 98 -31.81 -8.72 14.71
C LEU A 98 -33.24 -9.07 15.13
N ARG A 99 -33.87 -10.08 14.50
CA ARG A 99 -35.25 -10.50 14.82
C ARG A 99 -35.35 -11.48 15.99
N LEU A 100 -34.24 -12.12 16.37
CA LEU A 100 -34.21 -13.14 17.42
C LEU A 100 -33.96 -12.58 18.83
N GLY A 101 -33.60 -11.31 18.95
CA GLY A 101 -33.23 -10.67 20.23
C GLY A 101 -34.35 -9.89 20.94
N LEU A 102 -35.59 -9.91 20.44
CA LEU A 102 -36.68 -9.03 20.94
C LEU A 102 -37.79 -9.75 21.73
N ASN A 103 -37.61 -11.00 22.14
CA ASN A 103 -38.50 -11.61 23.13
C ASN A 103 -38.16 -11.06 24.52
N GLN A 104 -38.69 -9.88 24.81
CA GLN A 104 -38.71 -9.27 26.14
C GLN A 104 -39.37 -10.23 27.14
N ARG A 105 -38.69 -10.44 28.27
CA ARG A 105 -39.29 -11.06 29.46
C ARG A 105 -40.36 -10.12 30.03
N PRO A 106 -41.51 -10.63 30.53
CA PRO A 106 -42.43 -9.79 31.29
C PRO A 106 -41.77 -9.39 32.62
N SER A 107 -41.91 -8.12 32.98
CA SER A 107 -41.68 -7.63 34.33
C SER A 107 -42.93 -7.91 35.18
N ASP A 108 -42.67 -8.42 36.39
CA ASP A 108 -43.58 -8.79 37.50
C ASP A 108 -44.55 -9.98 37.32
#